data_AF-A0A7K0NTA6-F1
#
_entry.id   AF-A0A7K0NTA6-F1
#
_cell.length_a   1.000
_cell.length_b   1.000
_cell.length_c   1.000
_cell.angle_alpha   90.00
_cell.angle_beta   90.00
_cell.angle_gamma   90.00
#
_symmetry.space_group_name_H-M   'P 1'
#
loop_
_entity.id
_entity.type
_entity.pdbx_description
1 polymer ?
#
loop_
_entity_poly.entity_id
_entity_poly.type
_entity_poly.pdbx_seq_one_letter_code
_entity_poly.pdbx_strand_id
1 'polypeptide(L)'
;MTSMQERREAISPSPVRGHLVALTAWSICCALIAASRPFDTDAWWHIRVGSWIAQHHEIPSTDIFSWTSRSAEWRPSSWLFDWFLGVTHDALPSRPLLIGITFITFAAV
;
A
#
# COMPACT_ATOMS: atom_id res chain seq x y z
N MET A 1 34.63 -7.96 40.99
CA MET A 1 33.35 -7.33 40.59
C MET A 1 33.11 -7.35 39.06
N THR A 2 33.90 -8.08 38.28
CA THR A 2 33.82 -8.15 36.80
C THR A 2 32.87 -9.23 36.25
N SER A 3 32.57 -10.29 37.02
CA SER A 3 31.76 -11.44 36.55
C SER A 3 30.27 -11.13 36.32
N MET A 4 29.74 -10.06 36.92
CA MET A 4 28.37 -9.60 36.72
C MET A 4 28.21 -8.76 35.44
N GLN A 5 29.26 -8.04 35.03
CA GLN A 5 29.22 -7.23 33.80
C GLN A 5 29.33 -8.10 32.55
N GLU A 6 30.23 -9.09 32.53
CA GLU A 6 30.33 -10.04 31.40
C GLU A 6 29.04 -10.83 31.19
N ARG A 7 28.36 -11.25 32.27
CA ARG A 7 27.03 -11.89 32.15
C ARG A 7 25.96 -10.95 31.62
N ARG A 8 26.01 -9.66 31.95
CA ARG A 8 25.06 -8.64 31.46
C ARG A 8 25.26 -8.36 29.97
N GLU A 9 26.50 -8.31 29.51
CA GLU A 9 26.81 -8.15 28.09
C GLU A 9 26.43 -9.39 27.27
N ALA A 10 26.62 -10.60 27.81
CA ALA A 10 26.23 -11.84 27.16
C ALA A 10 24.70 -12.00 26.96
N ILE A 11 23.88 -11.35 27.79
CA ILE A 11 22.41 -11.44 27.76
C ILE A 11 21.77 -10.26 26.99
N SER A 12 22.52 -9.18 26.75
CA SER A 12 22.06 -8.04 25.96
C SER A 12 21.79 -8.45 24.52
N PRO A 13 20.54 -8.33 24.00
CA PRO A 13 20.26 -8.65 22.61
C PRO A 13 21.12 -7.77 21.69
N SER A 14 21.81 -8.40 20.73
CA SER A 14 22.61 -7.64 19.76
C SER A 14 21.68 -6.76 18.92
N PRO A 15 22.10 -5.54 18.55
CA PRO A 15 21.27 -4.62 17.78
C PRO A 15 20.72 -5.27 16.51
N VAL A 16 21.50 -6.11 15.83
CA VAL A 16 21.12 -6.82 14.61
C VAL A 16 19.90 -7.73 14.81
N ARG A 17 19.82 -8.47 15.93
CA ARG A 17 18.65 -9.32 16.23
C ARG A 17 17.38 -8.51 16.43
N GLY A 18 17.49 -7.32 17.03
CA GLY A 18 16.35 -6.40 17.18
C GLY A 18 15.81 -5.91 15.83
N HIS A 19 16.69 -5.52 14.91
CA HIS A 19 16.29 -5.05 13.58
C HIS A 19 15.63 -6.16 12.75
N LEU A 20 16.16 -7.39 12.79
CA LEU A 20 15.58 -8.52 12.06
C LEU A 20 14.17 -8.87 12.54
N VAL A 21 13.93 -8.82 13.86
CA VAL A 21 12.60 -9.04 14.44
C VAL A 21 11.65 -7.92 14.01
N ALA A 22 12.09 -6.66 14.03
CA ALA A 22 11.29 -5.53 13.59
C ALA A 22 10.91 -5.60 12.11
N LEU A 23 11.86 -5.96 11.23
CA LEU A 23 11.62 -6.13 9.79
C LEU A 23 10.66 -7.28 9.49
N THR A 24 10.79 -8.39 10.24
CA THR A 24 9.88 -9.53 10.12
C THR A 24 8.48 -9.14 10.56
N ALA A 25 8.34 -8.48 11.72
CA ALA A 25 7.06 -8.01 12.22
C ALA A 25 6.40 -7.00 11.28
N TRP A 26 7.18 -6.09 10.71
CA TRP A 26 6.72 -5.13 9.70
C TRP A 26 6.19 -5.84 8.45
N SER A 27 6.95 -6.80 7.91
CA SER A 27 6.57 -7.55 6.71
C SER A 27 5.28 -8.36 6.92
N ILE A 28 5.14 -9.00 8.08
CA ILE A 28 3.91 -9.72 8.46
C ILE A 28 2.74 -8.75 8.56
N CYS A 29 2.93 -7.59 9.21
CA CYS A 29 1.89 -6.56 9.32
C CYS A 29 1.40 -6.09 7.95
N CYS A 30 2.33 -5.77 7.03
CA CYS A 30 2.00 -5.40 5.65
C CYS A 30 1.24 -6.50 4.92
N ALA A 31 1.66 -7.77 5.06
CA ALA A 31 0.98 -8.91 4.43
C ALA A 31 -0.45 -9.10 4.96
N LEU A 32 -0.67 -8.93 6.26
CA LEU A 32 -2.01 -9.03 6.87
C LEU A 32 -2.92 -7.88 6.42
N ILE A 33 -2.40 -6.66 6.31
CA ILE A 33 -3.15 -5.51 5.77
C ILE A 33 -3.52 -5.76 4.30
N ALA A 34 -2.58 -6.24 3.48
CA ALA A 34 -2.86 -6.56 2.09
C ALA A 34 -3.85 -7.73 1.90
N ALA A 35 -3.84 -8.70 2.81
CA ALA A 35 -4.78 -9.82 2.82
C ALA A 35 -6.15 -9.46 3.42
N SER A 36 -6.26 -8.32 4.11
CA SER A 36 -7.53 -7.83 4.60
C SER A 36 -8.44 -7.47 3.42
N ARG A 37 -9.72 -7.81 3.49
CA ARG A 37 -10.66 -7.37 2.46
C ARG A 37 -10.76 -5.85 2.57
N PRO A 38 -10.52 -5.09 1.49
CA PRO A 38 -10.80 -3.67 1.51
C PRO A 38 -12.28 -3.51 1.87
N PHE A 39 -12.53 -2.73 2.93
CA PHE A 39 -13.89 -2.39 3.37
C PHE A 39 -14.59 -1.42 2.41
N ASP A 40 -13.84 -0.87 1.48
CA ASP A 40 -14.31 0.07 0.49
C ASP A 40 -15.02 -0.67 -0.67
N THR A 41 -16.34 -0.53 -0.71
CA THR A 41 -17.18 -1.06 -1.80
C THR A 41 -16.91 -0.35 -3.13
N ASP A 42 -16.25 0.81 -3.09
CA ASP A 42 -16.11 1.73 -4.20
C ASP A 42 -14.67 1.70 -4.76
N ALA A 43 -13.88 0.67 -4.44
CA ALA A 43 -12.52 0.49 -4.99
C ALA A 43 -12.44 0.59 -6.53
N TRP A 44 -13.46 0.08 -7.23
CA TRP A 44 -13.56 0.22 -8.68
C TRP A 44 -13.79 1.66 -9.12
N TRP A 45 -14.54 2.44 -8.35
CA TRP A 45 -14.75 3.86 -8.59
C TRP A 45 -13.42 4.60 -8.52
N HIS A 46 -12.62 4.34 -7.47
CA HIS A 46 -11.29 4.92 -7.31
C HIS A 46 -10.37 4.63 -8.51
N ILE A 47 -10.32 3.36 -8.97
CA ILE A 47 -9.55 2.99 -10.17
C ILE A 47 -10.04 3.75 -11.40
N ARG A 48 -11.36 3.77 -11.63
CA ARG A 48 -11.95 4.39 -12.84
C ARG A 48 -11.78 5.91 -12.87
N VAL A 49 -11.93 6.57 -11.74
CA VAL A 49 -11.64 8.00 -11.56
C VAL A 49 -10.15 8.26 -11.80
N GLY A 50 -9.29 7.42 -11.24
CA GLY A 50 -7.85 7.48 -11.44
C GLY A 50 -7.41 7.43 -12.89
N SER A 51 -7.88 6.40 -13.61
CA SER A 51 -7.60 6.24 -15.04
C SER A 51 -8.12 7.42 -15.85
N TRP A 52 -9.28 7.97 -15.48
CA TRP A 52 -9.83 9.16 -16.14
C TRP A 52 -8.95 10.40 -15.91
N ILE A 53 -8.53 10.66 -14.67
CA ILE A 53 -7.61 11.76 -14.32
C ILE A 53 -6.30 11.61 -15.10
N ALA A 54 -5.75 10.39 -15.15
CA ALA A 54 -4.51 10.11 -15.87
C ALA A 54 -4.62 10.34 -17.39
N GLN A 55 -5.82 10.16 -17.97
CA GLN A 55 -6.06 10.37 -19.40
C GLN A 55 -6.39 11.83 -19.75
N HIS A 56 -7.12 12.54 -18.88
CA HIS A 56 -7.63 13.89 -19.15
C HIS A 56 -6.76 14.98 -18.52
N HIS A 57 -5.85 14.61 -17.62
CA HIS A 57 -4.98 15.52 -16.86
C HIS A 57 -5.78 16.59 -16.08
N GLU A 58 -6.99 16.23 -15.65
CA GLU A 58 -7.93 17.10 -14.96
C GLU A 58 -8.56 16.35 -13.78
N ILE A 59 -8.94 17.09 -12.73
CA ILE A 59 -9.73 16.55 -11.63
C ILE A 59 -11.20 16.77 -11.98
N PRO A 60 -12.04 15.72 -12.01
CA PRO A 60 -13.44 15.86 -12.39
C PRO A 60 -14.16 16.78 -11.40
N SER A 61 -14.89 17.77 -11.92
CA SER A 61 -15.71 18.69 -11.14
C SER A 61 -17.17 18.24 -11.01
N THR A 62 -17.53 17.16 -11.73
CA THR A 62 -18.87 16.57 -11.71
C THR A 62 -18.78 15.06 -11.59
N ASP A 63 -19.86 14.46 -11.12
CA ASP A 63 -19.99 13.01 -10.93
C ASP A 63 -20.18 12.27 -12.29
N ILE A 64 -19.10 12.21 -13.08
CA ILE A 64 -19.10 11.72 -14.47
C ILE A 64 -19.50 10.26 -14.65
N PHE A 65 -19.44 9.44 -13.59
CA PHE A 65 -19.75 8.01 -13.62
C PHE A 65 -21.11 7.65 -13.04
N SER A 66 -21.77 8.58 -12.32
CA SER A 66 -23.11 8.33 -11.80
C SER A 66 -24.18 8.38 -12.89
N TRP A 67 -25.15 7.48 -12.75
CA TRP A 67 -26.30 7.39 -13.64
C TRP A 67 -27.35 8.47 -13.35
N THR A 68 -27.55 8.82 -12.07
CA THR A 68 -28.63 9.72 -11.63
C THR A 68 -28.15 11.14 -11.33
N SER A 69 -26.85 11.31 -11.07
CA SER A 69 -26.25 12.58 -10.63
C SER A 69 -25.15 13.09 -11.57
N ARG A 70 -25.20 12.76 -12.87
CA ARG A 70 -24.09 13.01 -13.82
C ARG A 70 -23.58 14.46 -13.92
N SER A 71 -24.40 15.43 -13.51
CA SER A 71 -24.09 16.86 -13.50
C SER A 71 -24.01 17.46 -12.09
N ALA A 72 -24.09 16.64 -11.04
CA ALA A 72 -23.91 17.11 -9.67
C ALA A 72 -22.46 17.55 -9.48
N GLU A 73 -22.27 18.69 -8.82
CA GLU A 73 -20.94 19.16 -8.43
C GLU A 73 -20.30 18.13 -7.50
N TRP A 74 -19.11 17.67 -7.88
CA TRP A 74 -18.36 16.70 -7.11
C TRP A 74 -16.88 17.01 -7.24
N ARG A 75 -16.18 17.03 -6.11
CA ARG A 75 -14.72 17.16 -6.07
C ARG A 75 -14.16 15.97 -5.30
N PRO A 76 -13.50 15.00 -5.96
CA PRO A 76 -12.91 13.87 -5.27
C PRO A 76 -11.82 14.36 -4.30
N SER A 77 -12.03 14.18 -3.00
CA SER A 77 -11.00 14.46 -1.99
C SER A 77 -9.83 13.48 -2.08
N SER A 78 -10.05 12.31 -2.68
CA SER A 78 -9.09 11.23 -2.91
C SER A 78 -8.39 11.28 -4.26
N TRP A 79 -8.52 12.36 -5.05
CA TRP A 79 -8.09 12.38 -6.46
C TRP A 79 -6.64 11.93 -6.72
N LEU A 80 -5.70 12.21 -5.80
CA LEU A 80 -4.30 11.80 -5.95
C LEU A 80 -4.12 10.30 -5.71
N PHE A 81 -4.84 9.75 -4.73
CA PHE A 81 -4.89 8.33 -4.47
C PHE A 81 -5.56 7.59 -5.63
N ASP A 82 -6.65 8.14 -6.15
CA ASP A 82 -7.37 7.62 -7.31
C ASP A 82 -6.43 7.57 -8.52
N TRP A 83 -5.77 8.69 -8.84
CA TRP A 83 -4.77 8.77 -9.90
C TRP A 83 -3.69 7.69 -9.77
N PHE A 84 -3.13 7.52 -8.57
CA PHE A 84 -2.12 6.50 -8.32
C PHE A 84 -2.65 5.08 -8.58
N LEU A 85 -3.86 4.76 -8.10
CA LEU A 85 -4.51 3.48 -8.34
C LEU A 85 -4.82 3.24 -9.82
N GLY A 86 -5.32 4.25 -10.54
CA GLY A 86 -5.62 4.15 -11.97
C GLY A 86 -4.37 3.94 -12.80
N VAL A 87 -3.31 4.73 -12.56
CA VAL A 87 -2.03 4.58 -13.27
C VAL A 87 -1.40 3.22 -13.00
N THR A 88 -1.38 2.76 -11.75
CA THR A 88 -0.84 1.43 -11.44
C THR A 88 -1.68 0.32 -12.03
N HIS A 89 -3.01 0.44 -12.03
CA HIS A 89 -3.91 -0.50 -12.67
C HIS A 89 -3.69 -0.58 -14.20
N ASP A 90 -3.54 0.56 -14.86
CA ASP A 90 -3.40 0.63 -16.33
C ASP A 90 -1.98 0.23 -16.79
N ALA A 91 -0.95 0.56 -15.99
CA ALA A 91 0.44 0.22 -16.29
C ALA A 91 0.80 -1.23 -15.93
N LEU A 92 0.14 -1.82 -14.93
CA LEU A 92 0.36 -3.21 -14.51
C LEU A 92 -0.94 -4.01 -14.75
N PRO A 93 -1.13 -4.60 -15.94
CA PRO A 93 -2.26 -5.48 -16.21
C PRO A 93 -2.25 -6.63 -15.19
N SER A 94 -3.23 -6.62 -14.30
CA SER A 94 -3.29 -7.36 -13.02
C SER A 94 -2.90 -8.86 -13.05
N ARG A 95 -2.17 -9.35 -12.01
CA ARG A 95 -2.65 -10.38 -11.03
C ARG A 95 -1.64 -11.10 -10.10
N PRO A 96 -0.29 -11.08 -10.25
CA PRO A 96 0.57 -11.50 -9.13
C PRO A 96 1.71 -10.52 -8.79
N LEU A 97 1.87 -9.40 -9.49
CA LEU A 97 3.06 -8.54 -9.29
C LEU A 97 3.05 -7.71 -7.99
N LEU A 98 1.89 -7.46 -7.37
CA LEU A 98 1.85 -6.97 -5.98
C LEU A 98 2.34 -8.03 -4.98
N ILE A 99 2.16 -9.31 -5.30
CA ILE A 99 2.79 -10.43 -4.56
C ILE A 99 4.27 -10.54 -4.95
N GLY A 100 4.63 -10.35 -6.23
CA GLY A 100 5.98 -10.45 -6.77
C GLY A 100 6.95 -9.38 -6.28
N ILE A 101 6.51 -8.13 -6.13
CA ILE A 101 7.30 -7.05 -5.50
C ILE A 101 7.50 -7.33 -4.00
N THR A 102 6.60 -8.11 -3.38
CA THR A 102 6.80 -8.61 -2.01
C THR A 102 7.82 -9.77 -1.95
N PHE A 103 8.00 -10.53 -3.04
CA PHE A 103 8.96 -11.64 -3.13
C PHE A 103 10.37 -11.25 -3.59
N ILE A 104 10.58 -10.11 -4.25
CA ILE A 104 11.95 -9.64 -4.60
C ILE A 104 12.76 -9.30 -3.33
N THR A 105 12.10 -9.05 -2.20
CA THR A 105 12.76 -8.94 -0.88
C THR A 105 13.23 -10.29 -0.32
N PHE A 106 12.75 -11.43 -0.84
CA PHE A 106 13.05 -12.78 -0.33
C PHE A 106 14.23 -13.49 -1.02
N ALA A 107 14.87 -12.89 -2.02
CA ALA A 107 15.99 -13.50 -2.75
C ALA A 107 17.37 -12.90 -2.41
N ALA A 108 17.46 -11.97 -1.45
CA ALA A 108 18.71 -11.27 -1.13
C ALA A 108 19.06 -11.24 0.38
N VAL A 109 18.49 -12.13 1.19
CA VAL A 109 18.90 -12.37 2.59
C VAL A 109 18.95 -13.87 2.87
#